data_AF-A0A844ENU0-F1
#
_entry.id   AF-A0A844ENU0-F1
#
_cell.length_a   1.000
_cell.length_b   1.000
_cell.length_c   1.000
_cell.angle_alpha   90.00
_cell.angle_beta   90.00
_cell.angle_gamma   90.00
#
_symmetry.space_group_name_H-M   'P 1'
#
loop_
_entity.id
_entity.type
_entity.pdbx_description
1 polymer ?
#
loop_
_entity_poly.entity_id
_entity_poly.type
_entity_poly.pdbx_seq_one_letter_code
_entity_poly.pdbx_strand_id
1 'polypeptide(L)'
;ADFRNWVRGNTQAYGQLVAKVKRDGKTLDEEGIYQQYYDFSQPIKSIPSFRTLAINRGEKEKILNVKVDVNETPILWHLKANTVGNRQGYAADIVAAAIEDAYHRFIGPAIEREIRKQLTDIAADHAIDIFGKNLYNLLMQAPMKGKVVMGFDPAYRTGCKLAVVDPNGKYLDKTVIYPHKPASEAKRKAAKGLFIDFINKNHVEMIAIGNGTASRESEQFVADAIKDIKSPVYYVIVNEAGASVYSASQVARDEFPDFSVEQRSAVSIARRLQDPL
;
A
#
# COMPACT_ATOMS: atom_id res chain seq x y z
N ALA A 1 -26.56 25.23 18.41
CA ALA A 1 -25.41 24.94 17.51
C ALA A 1 -24.08 25.33 18.16
N ASP A 2 -24.06 26.44 18.89
CA ASP A 2 -22.84 27.05 19.45
C ASP A 2 -22.09 26.14 20.44
N PHE A 3 -22.80 25.44 21.33
CA PHE A 3 -22.17 24.48 22.24
C PHE A 3 -21.41 23.37 21.51
N ARG A 4 -21.99 22.80 20.44
CA ARG A 4 -21.32 21.76 19.66
C ARG A 4 -20.10 22.31 18.93
N ASN A 5 -20.18 23.54 18.42
CA ASN A 5 -19.05 24.18 17.76
C ASN A 5 -17.89 24.45 18.72
N TRP A 6 -18.18 24.95 19.93
CA TRP A 6 -17.16 25.19 20.94
C TRP A 6 -16.53 23.88 21.42
N VAL A 7 -17.35 22.85 21.73
CA VAL A 7 -16.85 21.54 22.14
C VAL A 7 -15.99 20.92 21.05
N ARG A 8 -16.40 20.99 19.78
CA ARG A 8 -15.59 20.53 18.64
C ARG A 8 -14.23 21.21 18.60
N GLY A 9 -14.20 22.54 18.70
CA GLY A 9 -12.95 23.31 18.70
C GLY A 9 -12.04 22.92 19.85
N ASN A 10 -12.58 22.77 21.07
CA ASN A 10 -11.82 22.33 22.24
C ASN A 10 -11.26 20.91 22.06
N THR A 11 -12.09 19.96 21.60
CA THR A 11 -11.65 18.57 21.36
C THR A 11 -10.63 18.47 20.23
N GLN A 12 -10.74 19.25 19.16
CA GLN A 12 -9.73 19.29 18.10
C GLN A 12 -8.39 19.87 18.58
N ALA A 13 -8.43 20.89 19.46
CA ALA A 13 -7.23 21.55 19.96
C ALA A 13 -6.48 20.73 21.02
N TYR A 14 -7.22 20.10 21.94
CA TYR A 14 -6.65 19.46 23.14
C TYR A 14 -6.88 17.96 23.22
N GLY A 15 -7.70 17.40 22.35
CA GLY A 15 -7.97 15.96 22.34
C GLY A 15 -6.82 15.15 21.75
N GLN A 16 -6.72 13.91 22.21
CA GLN A 16 -5.76 12.92 21.78
C GLN A 16 -6.50 11.76 21.11
N LEU A 17 -5.96 11.28 19.99
CA LEU A 17 -6.38 10.02 19.41
C LEU A 17 -5.67 8.90 20.15
N VAL A 18 -6.44 8.07 20.85
CA VAL A 18 -5.95 6.94 21.62
C VAL A 18 -6.34 5.65 20.92
N ALA A 19 -5.36 4.78 20.66
CA ALA A 19 -5.59 3.43 20.17
C ALA A 19 -5.07 2.42 21.19
N LYS A 20 -5.91 1.44 21.52
CA LYS A 20 -5.57 0.34 22.43
C LYS A 20 -5.89 -1.00 21.80
N VAL A 21 -5.04 -1.99 22.03
CA VAL A 21 -5.28 -3.36 21.58
C VAL A 21 -6.52 -3.94 22.27
N LYS A 22 -7.37 -4.64 21.52
CA LYS A 22 -8.48 -5.41 22.09
C LYS A 22 -7.96 -6.65 22.80
N ARG A 23 -8.77 -7.23 23.69
CA ARG A 23 -8.38 -8.43 24.48
C ARG A 23 -7.88 -9.56 23.58
N ASP A 24 -8.55 -9.80 22.46
CA ASP A 24 -8.19 -10.82 21.46
C ASP A 24 -7.44 -10.22 20.25
N GLY A 25 -7.03 -8.96 20.31
CA GLY A 25 -6.41 -8.25 19.18
C GLY A 25 -5.00 -8.77 18.87
N LYS A 26 -4.24 -9.18 19.90
CA LYS A 26 -2.87 -9.68 19.72
C LYS A 26 -2.80 -11.03 19.00
N THR A 27 -3.84 -11.87 19.13
CA THR A 27 -3.93 -13.16 18.44
C THR A 27 -4.36 -13.00 16.99
N LEU A 28 -5.04 -11.90 16.65
CA LEU A 28 -5.45 -11.59 15.29
C LEU A 28 -4.35 -10.89 14.48
N ASP A 29 -3.35 -10.34 15.15
CA ASP A 29 -2.19 -9.69 14.54
C ASP A 29 -0.94 -10.59 14.64
N GLU A 30 -0.99 -11.75 13.97
CA GLU A 30 0.07 -12.78 14.00
C GLU A 30 1.44 -12.23 13.55
N GLU A 31 1.44 -11.26 12.63
CA GLU A 31 2.65 -10.62 12.08
C GLU A 31 3.07 -9.37 12.86
N GLY A 32 2.28 -8.91 13.84
CA GLY A 32 2.59 -7.71 14.63
C GLY A 32 2.57 -6.41 13.83
N ILE A 33 1.71 -6.30 12.80
CA ILE A 33 1.59 -5.14 11.92
C ILE A 33 1.22 -3.88 12.72
N TYR A 34 0.39 -4.03 13.76
CA TYR A 34 -0.14 -2.92 14.55
C TYR A 34 0.52 -2.78 15.92
N GLN A 35 1.67 -3.42 16.13
CA GLN A 35 2.34 -3.45 17.44
C GLN A 35 2.62 -2.05 18.00
N GLN A 36 2.97 -1.10 17.12
CA GLN A 36 3.20 0.31 17.47
C GLN A 36 1.94 1.06 17.92
N TYR A 37 0.76 0.50 17.66
CA TYR A 37 -0.55 1.09 17.96
C TYR A 37 -1.28 0.41 19.12
N TYR A 38 -0.67 -0.57 19.79
CA TYR A 38 -1.29 -1.31 20.90
C TYR A 38 -1.54 -0.46 22.15
N ASP A 39 -0.69 0.53 22.38
CA ASP A 39 -0.88 1.56 23.41
C ASP A 39 -0.37 2.89 22.84
N PHE A 40 -1.18 3.48 21.97
CA PHE A 40 -0.83 4.68 21.24
C PHE A 40 -1.69 5.85 21.69
N SER A 41 -1.06 6.99 21.91
CA SER A 41 -1.73 8.27 22.10
C SER A 41 -0.98 9.38 21.36
N GLN A 42 -1.70 10.18 20.59
CA GLN A 42 -1.13 11.36 19.92
C GLN A 42 -2.17 12.50 19.83
N PRO A 43 -1.77 13.78 19.95
CA PRO A 43 -2.68 14.90 19.74
C PRO A 43 -3.34 14.87 18.36
N ILE A 44 -4.65 15.16 18.32
CA ILE A 44 -5.44 15.18 17.07
C ILE A 44 -4.85 16.15 16.04
N LYS A 45 -4.35 17.31 16.50
CA LYS A 45 -3.82 18.35 15.62
C LYS A 45 -2.55 17.94 14.87
N SER A 46 -1.77 16.98 15.38
CA SER A 46 -0.45 16.62 14.84
C SER A 46 -0.38 15.20 14.29
N ILE A 47 -1.49 14.46 14.25
CA ILE A 47 -1.46 13.08 13.77
C ILE A 47 -1.23 13.04 12.25
N PRO A 48 -0.21 12.31 11.77
CA PRO A 48 0.02 12.14 10.33
C PRO A 48 -1.08 11.30 9.67
N SER A 49 -1.42 11.64 8.42
CA SER A 49 -2.43 10.94 7.61
C SER A 49 -2.22 9.41 7.55
N PHE A 50 -0.98 8.96 7.35
CA PHE A 50 -0.69 7.52 7.25
C PHE A 50 -0.98 6.77 8.56
N ARG A 51 -0.80 7.40 9.72
CA ARG A 51 -1.13 6.81 11.03
C ARG A 51 -2.63 6.71 11.21
N THR A 52 -3.38 7.75 10.82
CA THR A 52 -4.85 7.69 10.84
C THR A 52 -5.37 6.50 10.02
N LEU A 53 -4.84 6.30 8.81
CA LEU A 53 -5.24 5.17 7.96
C LEU A 53 -4.86 3.82 8.59
N ALA A 54 -3.64 3.69 9.14
CA ALA A 54 -3.20 2.46 9.79
C ALA A 54 -4.07 2.10 11.01
N ILE A 55 -4.38 3.08 11.86
CA ILE A 55 -5.23 2.92 13.04
C ILE A 55 -6.66 2.53 12.62
N ASN A 56 -7.22 3.20 11.60
CA ASN A 56 -8.55 2.87 11.07
C ASN A 56 -8.59 1.45 10.49
N ARG A 57 -7.52 1.01 9.84
CA ARG A 57 -7.40 -0.37 9.33
C ARG A 57 -7.38 -1.38 10.46
N GLY A 58 -6.54 -1.16 11.49
CA GLY A 58 -6.49 -2.03 12.66
C GLY A 58 -7.80 -2.08 13.45
N GLU A 59 -8.57 -0.98 13.47
CA GLU A 59 -9.92 -0.96 14.03
C GLU A 59 -10.90 -1.81 13.22
N LYS A 60 -10.89 -1.68 11.89
CA LYS A 60 -11.73 -2.45 10.96
C LYS A 60 -11.44 -3.95 11.02
N GLU A 61 -10.17 -4.32 11.18
CA GLU A 61 -9.71 -5.70 11.39
C GLU A 61 -9.99 -6.22 12.82
N LYS A 62 -10.63 -5.41 13.67
CA LYS A 62 -10.99 -5.72 15.07
C LYS A 62 -9.78 -5.98 15.98
N ILE A 63 -8.60 -5.50 15.61
CA ILE A 63 -7.37 -5.61 16.42
C ILE A 63 -7.29 -4.46 17.44
N LEU A 64 -7.64 -3.25 16.98
CA LEU A 64 -7.57 -2.03 17.79
C LEU A 64 -8.97 -1.55 18.22
N ASN A 65 -8.99 -0.84 19.34
CA ASN A 65 -10.09 0.00 19.79
C ASN A 65 -9.60 1.44 19.79
N VAL A 66 -10.31 2.33 19.08
CA VAL A 66 -9.85 3.70 18.86
C VAL A 66 -10.85 4.66 19.47
N LYS A 67 -10.34 5.63 20.22
CA LYS A 67 -11.14 6.66 20.86
C LYS A 67 -10.49 8.02 20.78
N VAL A 68 -11.32 9.06 20.86
CA VAL A 68 -10.83 10.41 21.15
C VAL A 68 -10.91 10.66 22.64
N ASP A 69 -9.76 10.86 23.28
CA ASP A 69 -9.65 11.22 24.68
C ASP A 69 -9.46 12.73 24.82
N VAL A 70 -10.22 13.39 25.68
CA VAL A 70 -10.13 14.84 25.91
C VAL A 70 -10.44 15.13 27.37
N ASN A 71 -9.77 16.11 27.96
CA ASN A 71 -10.16 16.59 29.28
C ASN A 71 -11.56 17.20 29.21
N GLU A 72 -12.52 16.54 29.86
CA GLU A 72 -13.93 16.93 29.87
C GLU A 72 -14.21 18.06 30.85
N THR A 73 -13.31 18.34 31.79
CA THR A 73 -13.52 19.36 32.84
C THR A 73 -13.79 20.76 32.25
N PRO A 74 -12.98 21.28 31.30
CA PRO A 74 -13.26 22.56 30.66
C PRO A 74 -14.57 22.53 29.85
N ILE A 75 -14.91 21.38 29.29
CA ILE A 75 -16.13 21.21 28.50
C ILE A 75 -17.37 21.30 29.37
N LEU A 76 -17.44 20.48 30.42
CA LEU A 76 -18.55 20.49 31.36
C LEU A 76 -18.67 21.84 32.07
N TRP A 77 -17.54 22.48 32.42
CA TRP A 77 -17.55 23.83 32.99
C TRP A 77 -18.14 24.86 32.03
N HIS A 78 -17.73 24.87 30.76
CA HIS A 78 -18.28 25.77 29.76
C HIS A 78 -19.78 25.55 29.54
N LEU A 79 -20.23 24.29 29.47
CA LEU A 79 -21.64 23.96 29.32
C LEU A 79 -22.47 24.41 30.54
N LYS A 80 -22.00 24.12 31.76
CA LYS A 80 -22.67 24.50 33.02
C LYS A 80 -22.71 26.01 33.20
N ALA A 81 -21.62 26.73 32.92
CA ALA A 81 -21.54 28.19 33.06
C ALA A 81 -22.52 28.93 32.13
N ASN A 82 -22.72 28.46 30.90
CA ASN A 82 -23.60 29.10 29.92
C ASN A 82 -25.08 28.71 30.04
N THR A 83 -25.41 27.75 30.91
CA THR A 83 -26.79 27.26 31.09
C THR A 83 -27.29 27.56 32.50
N VAL A 84 -26.61 27.04 33.52
CA VAL A 84 -26.93 27.23 34.94
C VAL A 84 -26.40 28.58 35.43
N GLY A 85 -25.19 28.96 35.02
CA GLY A 85 -24.51 30.17 35.50
C GLY A 85 -24.24 30.09 37.00
N ASN A 86 -24.52 31.17 37.74
CA ASN A 86 -24.33 31.24 39.20
C ASN A 86 -25.57 30.81 40.00
N ARG A 87 -26.58 30.21 39.37
CA ARG A 87 -27.82 29.79 40.04
C ARG A 87 -27.55 28.59 40.95
N GLN A 88 -28.19 28.57 42.12
CA GLN A 88 -28.03 27.53 43.14
C GLN A 88 -29.39 26.92 43.52
N GLY A 89 -29.36 25.73 44.13
CA GLY A 89 -30.52 25.01 44.63
C GLY A 89 -30.90 23.79 43.79
N TYR A 90 -31.90 23.04 44.26
CA TYR A 90 -32.27 21.72 43.71
C TYR A 90 -32.53 21.71 42.19
N ALA A 91 -33.17 22.74 41.65
CA ALA A 91 -33.41 22.85 40.21
C ALA A 91 -32.11 23.04 39.41
N ALA A 92 -31.12 23.76 39.95
CA ALA A 92 -29.81 23.93 39.33
C ALA A 92 -29.04 22.60 39.28
N ASP A 93 -29.13 21.80 40.35
CA ASP A 93 -28.47 20.48 40.43
C ASP A 93 -29.04 19.49 39.41
N ILE A 94 -30.37 19.47 39.23
CA ILE A 94 -31.02 18.64 38.21
C ILE A 94 -30.54 19.03 36.80
N VAL A 95 -30.50 20.33 36.50
CA VAL A 95 -30.05 20.82 35.19
C VAL A 95 -28.56 20.50 34.98
N ALA A 96 -27.71 20.66 36.00
CA ALA A 96 -26.30 20.32 35.93
C ALA A 96 -26.07 18.83 35.65
N ALA A 97 -26.83 17.94 36.30
CA ALA A 97 -26.80 16.51 36.04
C ALA A 97 -27.28 16.16 34.62
N ALA A 98 -28.34 16.82 34.15
CA ALA A 98 -28.86 16.63 32.79
C ALA A 98 -27.85 17.07 31.71
N ILE A 99 -27.06 18.13 31.96
CA ILE A 99 -26.00 18.58 31.05
C ILE A 99 -24.89 17.54 30.93
N GLU A 100 -24.49 16.95 32.06
CA GLU A 100 -23.46 15.93 32.11
C GLU A 100 -23.91 14.67 31.36
N ASP A 101 -25.12 14.18 31.61
CA ASP A 101 -25.73 13.08 30.87
C ASP A 101 -25.81 13.39 29.36
N ALA A 102 -26.24 14.60 29.01
CA ALA A 102 -26.35 15.02 27.62
C ALA A 102 -25.00 15.08 26.91
N TYR A 103 -23.95 15.50 27.61
CA TYR A 103 -22.60 15.51 27.06
C TYR A 103 -22.12 14.08 26.78
N HIS A 104 -22.15 13.19 27.78
CA HIS A 104 -21.62 11.83 27.64
C HIS A 104 -22.39 10.97 26.64
N ARG A 105 -23.73 11.11 26.59
CA ARG A 105 -24.56 10.26 25.71
C ARG A 105 -24.68 10.77 24.30
N PHE A 106 -24.63 12.09 24.10
CA PHE A 106 -24.95 12.69 22.81
C PHE A 106 -23.84 13.56 22.24
N ILE A 107 -23.39 14.59 22.97
CA ILE A 107 -22.46 15.58 22.41
C ILE A 107 -21.08 14.98 22.18
N GLY A 108 -20.46 14.40 23.21
CA GLY A 108 -19.13 13.79 23.14
C GLY A 108 -19.02 12.75 22.02
N PRO A 109 -19.88 11.71 22.00
CA PRO A 109 -19.84 10.69 20.95
C PRO A 109 -20.08 11.25 19.54
N ALA A 110 -20.91 12.29 19.39
CA ALA A 110 -21.14 12.90 18.09
C ALA A 110 -19.92 13.70 17.61
N ILE A 111 -19.30 14.48 18.49
CA ILE A 111 -18.08 15.23 18.17
C ILE A 111 -16.91 14.29 17.88
N GLU A 112 -16.77 13.19 18.62
CA GLU A 112 -15.78 12.15 18.35
C GLU A 112 -15.94 11.59 16.93
N ARG A 113 -17.17 11.19 16.53
CA ARG A 113 -17.44 10.70 15.17
C ARG A 113 -17.13 11.75 14.10
N GLU A 114 -17.52 13.00 14.33
CA GLU A 114 -17.24 14.11 13.41
C GLU A 114 -15.72 14.29 13.21
N ILE A 115 -14.94 14.32 14.28
CA ILE A 115 -13.48 14.46 14.23
C ILE A 115 -12.82 13.25 13.55
N ARG A 116 -13.21 12.02 13.93
CA ARG A 116 -12.69 10.79 13.32
C ARG A 116 -12.96 10.75 11.81
N LYS A 117 -14.15 11.19 11.39
CA LYS A 117 -14.50 11.33 9.98
C LYS A 117 -13.60 12.34 9.27
N GLN A 118 -13.46 13.56 9.81
CA GLN A 118 -12.59 14.59 9.24
C GLN A 118 -11.14 14.13 9.10
N LEU A 119 -10.58 13.47 10.13
CA LEU A 119 -9.23 12.90 10.06
C LEU A 119 -9.11 11.85 8.95
N THR A 120 -10.16 11.04 8.76
CA THR A 120 -10.19 10.00 7.73
C THR A 120 -10.26 10.62 6.33
N ASP A 121 -11.11 11.62 6.13
CA ASP A 121 -11.27 12.32 4.85
C ASP A 121 -9.94 12.99 4.45
N ILE A 122 -9.31 13.76 5.35
CA ILE A 122 -8.00 14.38 5.12
C ILE A 122 -6.93 13.34 4.80
N ALA A 123 -6.94 12.22 5.51
CA ALA A 123 -5.94 11.18 5.32
C ALA A 123 -6.12 10.43 3.98
N ALA A 124 -7.36 10.19 3.58
CA ALA A 124 -7.70 9.57 2.31
C ALA A 124 -7.33 10.48 1.13
N ASP A 125 -7.69 11.77 1.18
CA ASP A 125 -7.36 12.75 0.14
C ASP A 125 -5.85 12.85 -0.07
N HIS A 126 -5.09 12.94 1.03
CA HIS A 126 -3.63 12.97 0.98
C HIS A 126 -3.02 11.68 0.40
N ALA A 127 -3.58 10.51 0.75
CA ALA A 127 -3.10 9.24 0.19
C ALA A 127 -3.40 9.15 -1.32
N ILE A 128 -4.59 9.57 -1.75
CA ILE A 128 -4.99 9.59 -3.17
C ILE A 128 -4.08 10.53 -3.96
N ASP A 129 -3.79 11.72 -3.45
CA ASP A 129 -2.87 12.67 -4.11
C ASP A 129 -1.47 12.07 -4.31
N ILE A 130 -0.92 11.41 -3.28
CA ILE A 130 0.37 10.72 -3.39
C ILE A 130 0.31 9.58 -4.39
N PHE A 131 -0.74 8.75 -4.37
CA PHE A 131 -0.90 7.67 -5.34
C PHE A 131 -1.05 8.19 -6.77
N GLY A 132 -1.77 9.29 -6.97
CA GLY A 132 -1.90 9.97 -8.25
C GLY A 132 -0.55 10.48 -8.77
N LYS A 133 0.24 11.14 -7.93
CA LYS A 133 1.60 11.58 -8.27
C LYS A 133 2.53 10.43 -8.61
N ASN A 134 2.47 9.33 -7.84
CA ASN A 134 3.26 8.14 -8.13
C ASN A 134 2.86 7.49 -9.44
N LEU A 135 1.55 7.37 -9.72
CA LEU A 135 1.06 6.84 -10.99
C LEU A 135 1.48 7.72 -12.17
N TYR A 136 1.33 9.05 -12.05
CA TYR A 136 1.78 10.00 -13.05
C TYR A 136 3.27 9.81 -13.37
N ASN A 137 4.12 9.73 -12.34
CA ASN A 137 5.56 9.55 -12.51
C ASN A 137 5.91 8.20 -13.16
N LEU A 138 5.10 7.15 -12.95
CA LEU A 138 5.28 5.86 -13.62
C LEU A 138 4.91 5.94 -15.10
N LEU A 139 3.79 6.59 -15.43
CA LEU A 139 3.32 6.74 -16.81
C LEU A 139 4.21 7.66 -17.64
N MET A 140 4.80 8.68 -17.02
CA MET A 140 5.66 9.65 -17.70
C MET A 140 7.13 9.23 -17.77
N GLN A 141 7.46 7.97 -17.44
CA GLN A 141 8.82 7.46 -17.61
C GLN A 141 9.21 7.48 -19.10
N ALA A 142 10.46 7.83 -19.38
CA ALA A 142 10.95 7.91 -20.74
C ALA A 142 10.92 6.53 -21.41
N PRO A 143 10.30 6.38 -22.59
CA PRO A 143 10.20 5.11 -23.28
C PRO A 143 11.53 4.69 -23.94
N MET A 144 11.81 3.39 -23.97
CA MET A 144 12.98 2.82 -24.65
C MET A 144 12.58 2.12 -25.96
N LYS A 145 12.36 2.93 -26.99
CA LYS A 145 11.87 2.44 -28.30
C LYS A 145 12.97 1.82 -29.14
N GLY A 146 12.57 0.90 -30.04
CA GLY A 146 13.48 0.38 -31.07
C GLY A 146 14.42 -0.73 -30.60
N LYS A 147 14.23 -1.28 -29.40
CA LYS A 147 15.08 -2.34 -28.81
C LYS A 147 14.33 -3.64 -28.67
N VAL A 148 15.02 -4.77 -28.90
CA VAL A 148 14.50 -6.09 -28.52
C VAL A 148 14.62 -6.25 -27.02
N VAL A 149 13.47 -6.38 -26.34
CA VAL A 149 13.40 -6.42 -24.87
C VAL A 149 12.96 -7.79 -24.39
N MET A 150 13.68 -8.34 -23.41
CA MET A 150 13.23 -9.51 -22.65
C MET A 150 12.67 -9.06 -21.29
N GLY A 151 11.40 -9.36 -21.04
CA GLY A 151 10.81 -9.28 -19.71
C GLY A 151 11.23 -10.50 -18.90
N PHE A 152 11.74 -10.25 -17.69
CA PHE A 152 12.13 -11.23 -16.70
C PHE A 152 11.20 -11.05 -15.50
N ASP A 153 10.30 -11.99 -15.28
CA ASP A 153 9.40 -12.04 -14.13
C ASP A 153 9.98 -12.98 -13.05
N PRO A 154 10.57 -12.44 -11.96
CA PRO A 154 11.24 -13.22 -10.93
C PRO A 154 10.29 -14.12 -10.13
N ALA A 155 10.72 -15.35 -9.86
CA ALA A 155 10.04 -16.20 -8.89
C ALA A 155 10.96 -17.31 -8.36
N TYR A 156 10.68 -17.78 -7.14
CA TYR A 156 11.36 -18.93 -6.54
C TYR A 156 10.79 -20.27 -7.03
N ARG A 157 9.63 -20.68 -6.50
CA ARG A 157 9.07 -22.03 -6.68
C ARG A 157 8.59 -22.32 -8.10
N THR A 158 7.96 -21.35 -8.75
CA THR A 158 7.34 -21.52 -10.06
C THR A 158 8.31 -21.26 -11.22
N GLY A 159 9.58 -20.94 -10.93
CA GLY A 159 10.59 -20.54 -11.92
C GLY A 159 10.38 -19.12 -12.43
N CYS A 160 11.45 -18.49 -12.90
CA CYS A 160 11.42 -17.15 -13.50
C CYS A 160 10.91 -17.25 -14.94
N LYS A 161 9.92 -16.43 -15.31
CA LYS A 161 9.31 -16.45 -16.65
C LYS A 161 10.01 -15.40 -17.49
N LEU A 162 10.40 -15.80 -18.69
CA LEU A 162 11.05 -14.94 -19.65
C LEU A 162 10.14 -14.79 -20.86
N ALA A 163 9.97 -13.57 -21.35
CA ALA A 163 9.26 -13.30 -22.59
C ALA A 163 10.01 -12.23 -23.38
N VAL A 164 10.21 -12.44 -24.67
CA VAL A 164 10.87 -11.49 -25.56
C VAL A 164 9.83 -10.79 -26.42
N VAL A 165 10.00 -9.48 -26.58
CA VAL A 165 9.25 -8.65 -27.52
C VAL A 165 10.21 -7.97 -28.50
N ASP A 166 9.75 -7.82 -29.74
CA ASP A 166 10.47 -7.13 -30.81
C ASP A 166 10.50 -5.60 -30.56
N PRO A 167 11.19 -4.82 -31.40
CA PRO A 167 11.28 -3.36 -31.27
C PRO A 167 9.94 -2.61 -31.26
N ASN A 168 8.84 -3.24 -31.70
CA ASN A 168 7.49 -2.70 -31.75
C ASN A 168 6.58 -3.28 -30.66
N GLY A 169 7.10 -4.11 -29.75
CA GLY A 169 6.33 -4.74 -28.67
C GLY A 169 5.58 -6.02 -29.09
N LYS A 170 5.82 -6.54 -30.30
CA LYS A 170 5.26 -7.82 -30.72
C LYS A 170 5.98 -8.95 -29.99
N TYR A 171 5.21 -9.86 -29.40
CA TYR A 171 5.75 -11.06 -28.77
C TYR A 171 6.55 -11.92 -29.77
N LEU A 172 7.73 -12.39 -29.35
CA LEU A 172 8.62 -13.23 -30.15
C LEU A 172 8.76 -14.65 -29.59
N ASP A 173 9.13 -14.78 -28.32
CA ASP A 173 9.43 -16.08 -27.72
C ASP A 173 9.28 -16.04 -26.20
N LYS A 174 9.06 -17.20 -25.55
CA LYS A 174 8.99 -17.33 -24.09
C LYS A 174 9.70 -18.58 -23.59
N THR A 175 10.24 -18.51 -22.38
CA THR A 175 10.76 -19.69 -21.68
C THR A 175 10.62 -19.54 -20.17
N VAL A 176 10.93 -20.60 -19.45
CA VAL A 176 10.96 -20.62 -17.98
C VAL A 176 12.30 -21.18 -17.54
N ILE A 177 12.98 -20.45 -16.68
CA ILE A 177 14.24 -20.89 -16.07
C ILE A 177 14.08 -21.02 -14.55
N TYR A 178 14.95 -21.81 -13.93
CA TYR A 178 14.91 -22.07 -12.49
C TYR A 178 16.27 -21.76 -11.84
N PRO A 179 16.66 -20.47 -11.74
CA PRO A 179 17.96 -20.08 -11.18
C PRO A 179 18.00 -20.19 -9.65
N HIS A 180 16.83 -20.14 -8.98
CA HIS A 180 16.74 -19.97 -7.53
C HIS A 180 16.26 -21.22 -6.79
N LYS A 181 16.57 -21.33 -5.50
CA LYS A 181 15.96 -22.34 -4.61
C LYS A 181 14.44 -22.08 -4.52
N PRO A 182 13.59 -23.11 -4.37
CA PRO A 182 13.88 -24.52 -4.05
C PRO A 182 14.16 -25.43 -5.26
N ALA A 183 14.44 -24.89 -6.45
CA ALA A 183 14.75 -25.73 -7.62
C ALA A 183 15.98 -26.62 -7.39
N SER A 184 15.97 -27.80 -8.01
CA SER A 184 17.07 -28.77 -7.91
C SER A 184 18.38 -28.17 -8.42
N GLU A 185 19.50 -28.68 -7.89
CA GLU A 185 20.83 -28.19 -8.28
C GLU A 185 21.09 -28.31 -9.79
N ALA A 186 20.64 -29.41 -10.41
CA ALA A 186 20.73 -29.60 -11.86
C ALA A 186 20.02 -28.49 -12.64
N LYS A 187 18.80 -28.10 -12.24
CA LYS A 187 18.05 -27.02 -12.87
C LYS A 187 18.73 -25.66 -12.70
N ARG A 188 19.26 -25.37 -11.51
CA ARG A 188 19.98 -24.12 -11.23
C ARG A 188 21.27 -24.01 -12.04
N LYS A 189 22.02 -25.11 -12.18
CA LYS A 189 23.24 -25.16 -13.02
C LYS A 189 22.93 -24.96 -14.51
N ALA A 190 21.82 -25.52 -15.00
CA ALA A 190 21.40 -25.37 -16.39
C ALA A 190 20.83 -23.98 -16.73
N ALA A 191 20.33 -23.24 -15.73
CA ALA A 191 19.61 -21.98 -15.95
C ALA A 191 20.44 -20.92 -16.68
N LYS A 192 21.74 -20.78 -16.36
CA LYS A 192 22.62 -19.78 -16.97
C LYS A 192 22.84 -20.05 -18.47
N GLY A 193 23.09 -21.30 -18.85
CA GLY A 193 23.23 -21.69 -20.26
C GLY A 193 21.95 -21.44 -21.05
N LEU A 194 20.81 -21.93 -20.54
CA LEU A 194 19.50 -21.72 -21.16
C LEU A 194 19.15 -20.24 -21.34
N PHE A 195 19.51 -19.40 -20.37
CA PHE A 195 19.30 -17.96 -20.41
C PHE A 195 20.15 -17.28 -21.49
N ILE A 196 21.44 -17.62 -21.57
CA ILE A 196 22.35 -17.07 -22.60
C ILE A 196 21.92 -17.53 -24.00
N ASP A 197 21.56 -18.80 -24.17
CA ASP A 197 21.07 -19.33 -25.44
C ASP A 197 19.79 -18.61 -25.89
N PHE A 198 18.88 -18.33 -24.94
CA PHE A 198 17.64 -17.62 -25.21
C PHE A 198 17.87 -16.15 -25.61
N ILE A 199 18.85 -15.47 -24.98
CA ILE A 199 19.27 -14.12 -25.37
C ILE A 199 19.85 -14.11 -26.78
N ASN A 200 20.78 -15.02 -27.06
CA ASN A 200 21.47 -15.11 -28.35
C ASN A 200 20.50 -15.45 -29.49
N LYS A 201 19.58 -16.40 -29.27
CA LYS A 201 18.56 -16.80 -30.25
C LYS A 201 17.67 -15.62 -30.67
N ASN A 202 17.29 -14.78 -29.71
CA ASN A 202 16.33 -13.72 -29.93
C ASN A 202 16.98 -12.34 -30.17
N HIS A 203 18.31 -12.25 -30.15
CA HIS A 203 19.05 -10.98 -30.26
C HIS A 203 18.60 -9.93 -29.24
N VAL A 204 18.41 -10.35 -27.98
CA VAL A 204 17.97 -9.45 -26.90
C VAL A 204 19.03 -8.39 -26.64
N GLU A 205 18.60 -7.13 -26.58
CA GLU A 205 19.48 -5.99 -26.27
C GLU A 205 19.28 -5.48 -24.83
N MET A 206 18.05 -5.63 -24.31
CA MET A 206 17.64 -5.10 -23.00
C MET A 206 16.84 -6.11 -22.20
N ILE A 207 17.07 -6.16 -20.90
CA ILE A 207 16.38 -7.06 -19.98
C ILE A 207 15.64 -6.23 -18.93
N ALA A 208 14.31 -6.31 -18.95
CA ALA A 208 13.44 -5.67 -17.96
C ALA A 208 13.17 -6.67 -16.83
N ILE A 209 13.70 -6.43 -15.64
CA ILE A 209 13.52 -7.31 -14.47
C ILE A 209 12.43 -6.73 -13.56
N GLY A 210 11.37 -7.50 -13.31
CA GLY A 210 10.33 -7.11 -12.35
C GLY A 210 10.89 -6.91 -10.94
N ASN A 211 10.43 -5.88 -10.23
CA ASN A 211 10.89 -5.56 -8.87
C ASN A 211 10.17 -6.36 -7.76
N GLY A 212 9.58 -7.50 -8.11
CA GLY A 212 8.83 -8.37 -7.21
C GLY A 212 9.65 -9.31 -6.34
N THR A 213 9.01 -10.42 -6.00
CA THR A 213 9.59 -11.50 -5.19
C THR A 213 10.78 -12.13 -5.92
N ALA A 214 11.90 -12.32 -5.24
CA ALA A 214 13.16 -12.83 -5.82
C ALA A 214 13.83 -11.90 -6.85
N SER A 215 13.45 -10.61 -6.91
CA SER A 215 14.05 -9.64 -7.84
C SER A 215 15.54 -9.44 -7.60
N ARG A 216 15.97 -9.34 -6.34
CA ARG A 216 17.38 -9.17 -5.98
C ARG A 216 18.26 -10.34 -6.41
N GLU A 217 17.84 -11.57 -6.15
CA GLU A 217 18.56 -12.77 -6.57
C GLU A 217 18.55 -12.91 -8.09
N SER A 218 17.45 -12.52 -8.74
CA SER A 218 17.34 -12.51 -10.20
C SER A 218 18.25 -11.48 -10.84
N GLU A 219 18.35 -10.28 -10.26
CA GLU A 219 19.30 -9.26 -10.69
C GLU A 219 20.74 -9.79 -10.62
N GLN A 220 21.13 -10.40 -9.49
CA GLN A 220 22.46 -10.98 -9.34
C GLN A 220 22.74 -12.07 -10.39
N PHE A 221 21.76 -12.94 -10.65
CA PHE A 221 21.86 -13.96 -11.68
C PHE A 221 22.03 -13.33 -13.08
N VAL A 222 21.21 -12.33 -13.43
CA VAL A 222 21.29 -11.65 -14.73
C VAL A 222 22.63 -10.92 -14.89
N ALA A 223 23.04 -10.15 -13.88
CA ALA A 223 24.30 -9.40 -13.89
C ALA A 223 25.53 -10.30 -14.00
N ASP A 224 25.49 -11.51 -13.43
CA ASP A 224 26.53 -12.51 -13.63
C ASP A 224 26.48 -13.14 -15.03
N ALA A 225 25.28 -13.46 -15.52
CA ALA A 225 25.10 -14.15 -16.79
C ALA A 225 25.48 -13.30 -18.00
N ILE A 226 25.16 -12.00 -18.00
CA ILE A 226 25.46 -11.11 -19.13
C ILE A 226 26.95 -10.89 -19.37
N LYS A 227 27.82 -11.17 -18.38
CA LYS A 227 29.29 -11.07 -18.55
C LYS A 227 29.84 -12.07 -19.55
N ASP A 228 29.15 -13.20 -19.74
CA ASP A 228 29.55 -14.27 -20.67
C ASP A 228 28.98 -14.04 -22.08
N ILE A 229 28.22 -12.97 -22.28
CA ILE A 229 27.60 -12.61 -23.55
C ILE A 229 28.50 -11.63 -24.30
N LYS A 230 28.77 -11.91 -25.58
CA LYS A 230 29.69 -11.08 -26.39
C LYS A 230 29.05 -9.80 -26.93
N SER A 231 27.74 -9.80 -27.15
CA SER A 231 26.98 -8.62 -27.60
C SER A 231 26.63 -7.70 -26.42
N PRO A 232 26.47 -6.38 -26.65
CA PRO A 232 26.06 -5.46 -25.60
C PRO A 232 24.61 -5.76 -25.19
N VAL A 233 24.45 -6.29 -23.98
CA VAL A 233 23.15 -6.55 -23.35
C VAL A 233 23.13 -5.86 -21.99
N TYR A 234 22.08 -5.08 -21.76
CA TYR A 234 21.90 -4.34 -20.51
C TYR A 234 20.65 -4.81 -19.79
N TYR A 235 20.57 -4.55 -18.49
CA TYR A 235 19.38 -4.83 -17.70
C TYR A 235 18.94 -3.58 -16.94
N VAL A 236 17.66 -3.55 -16.59
CA VAL A 236 17.05 -2.51 -15.76
C VAL A 236 15.96 -3.13 -14.90
N ILE A 237 15.82 -2.61 -13.69
CA ILE A 237 14.72 -2.98 -12.80
C ILE A 237 13.50 -2.15 -13.18
N VAL A 238 12.38 -2.81 -13.43
CA VAL A 238 11.10 -2.17 -13.75
C VAL A 238 10.08 -2.44 -12.66
N ASN A 239 9.19 -1.48 -12.45
CA ASN A 239 8.07 -1.68 -11.55
C ASN A 239 7.13 -2.72 -12.17
N GLU A 240 6.79 -3.78 -11.44
CA GLU A 240 5.85 -4.82 -11.88
C GLU A 240 4.41 -4.59 -11.39
N ALA A 241 4.15 -3.49 -10.66
CA ALA A 241 2.83 -3.17 -10.15
C ALA A 241 1.79 -3.20 -11.28
N GLY A 242 0.72 -3.96 -11.07
CA GLY A 242 -0.34 -4.15 -12.06
C GLY A 242 -0.05 -5.21 -13.14
N ALA A 243 1.16 -5.76 -13.27
CA ALA A 243 1.43 -6.86 -14.23
C ALA A 243 0.64 -8.14 -13.88
N SER A 244 0.48 -8.42 -12.58
CA SER A 244 -0.38 -9.51 -12.09
C SER A 244 -1.88 -9.25 -12.32
N VAL A 245 -2.31 -8.00 -12.22
CA VAL A 245 -3.71 -7.60 -12.52
C VAL A 245 -3.99 -7.72 -14.01
N TYR A 246 -3.07 -7.20 -14.84
CA TYR A 246 -3.15 -7.34 -16.30
C TYR A 246 -3.18 -8.81 -16.70
N SER A 247 -2.25 -9.64 -16.23
CA SER A 247 -2.14 -11.03 -16.67
C SER A 247 -3.35 -11.91 -16.31
N ALA A 248 -4.06 -11.55 -15.25
CA ALA A 248 -5.33 -12.17 -14.85
C ALA A 248 -6.58 -11.51 -15.47
N SER A 249 -6.42 -10.42 -16.22
CA SER A 249 -7.54 -9.71 -16.87
C SER A 249 -8.10 -10.46 -18.08
N GLN A 250 -9.31 -10.08 -18.50
CA GLN A 250 -9.88 -10.62 -19.74
C GLN A 250 -9.10 -10.15 -20.97
N VAL A 251 -8.67 -8.89 -21.00
CA VAL A 251 -7.89 -8.32 -22.12
C VAL A 251 -6.62 -9.13 -22.38
N ALA A 252 -5.89 -9.51 -21.33
CA ALA A 252 -4.68 -10.32 -21.48
C ALA A 252 -4.99 -11.77 -21.90
N ARG A 253 -6.14 -12.33 -21.50
CA ARG A 253 -6.61 -13.63 -22.00
C ARG A 253 -6.95 -13.57 -23.49
N ASP A 254 -7.54 -12.48 -23.93
CA ASP A 254 -7.89 -12.29 -25.34
C ASP A 254 -6.63 -12.05 -26.20
N GLU A 255 -5.65 -11.29 -25.67
CA GLU A 255 -4.38 -11.05 -26.36
C GLU A 255 -3.48 -12.30 -26.42
N PHE A 256 -3.46 -13.08 -25.33
CA PHE A 256 -2.62 -14.27 -25.21
C PHE A 256 -3.41 -15.47 -24.64
N PRO A 257 -4.30 -16.12 -25.43
CA PRO A 257 -5.15 -17.20 -24.94
C PRO A 257 -4.37 -18.39 -24.39
N ASP A 258 -3.30 -18.78 -25.07
CA ASP A 258 -2.50 -19.98 -24.76
C ASP A 258 -1.38 -19.74 -23.73
N PHE A 259 -1.42 -18.61 -23.02
CA PHE A 259 -0.40 -18.24 -22.05
C PHE A 259 -0.90 -18.49 -20.63
N SER A 260 0.00 -18.97 -19.77
CA SER A 260 -0.27 -18.92 -18.32
C SER A 260 -0.28 -17.47 -17.84
N VAL A 261 -0.88 -17.22 -16.68
CA VAL A 261 -0.93 -15.89 -16.06
C VAL A 261 0.48 -15.31 -15.92
N GLU A 262 1.42 -16.07 -15.41
CA GLU A 262 2.81 -15.63 -15.21
C GLU A 262 3.54 -15.36 -16.53
N GLN A 263 3.21 -16.06 -17.60
CA GLN A 263 3.80 -15.80 -18.92
C GLN A 263 3.31 -14.47 -19.49
N ARG A 264 2.03 -14.13 -19.30
CA ARG A 264 1.49 -12.81 -19.71
C ARG A 264 2.11 -11.68 -18.90
N SER A 265 2.40 -11.92 -17.62
CA SER A 265 3.08 -10.98 -16.74
C SER A 265 4.48 -10.62 -17.28
N ALA A 266 5.28 -11.61 -17.69
CA ALA A 266 6.58 -11.37 -18.31
C ALA A 266 6.50 -10.52 -19.60
N VAL A 267 5.47 -10.72 -20.44
CA VAL A 267 5.25 -9.88 -21.63
C VAL A 267 4.94 -8.43 -21.23
N SER A 268 4.13 -8.22 -20.19
CA SER A 268 3.81 -6.88 -19.68
C SER A 268 5.04 -6.16 -19.14
N ILE A 269 5.92 -6.86 -18.43
CA ILE A 269 7.20 -6.33 -17.93
C ILE A 269 8.09 -5.87 -19.09
N ALA A 270 8.17 -6.67 -20.16
CA ALA A 270 8.97 -6.34 -21.34
C ALA A 270 8.45 -5.07 -22.05
N ARG A 271 7.15 -5.02 -22.35
CA ARG A 271 6.52 -3.90 -23.06
C ARG A 271 6.57 -2.60 -22.26
N ARG A 272 6.42 -2.68 -20.94
CA ARG A 272 6.48 -1.52 -20.04
C ARG A 272 7.82 -0.77 -20.13
N LEU A 273 8.92 -1.48 -20.36
CA LEU A 273 10.21 -0.81 -20.57
C LEU A 273 10.26 -0.07 -21.92
N GLN A 274 9.62 -0.62 -22.95
CA GLN A 274 9.60 0.00 -24.27
C GLN A 274 8.75 1.25 -24.29
N ASP A 275 7.55 1.18 -23.70
CA ASP A 275 6.67 2.32 -23.50
C ASP A 275 5.85 2.12 -22.20
N PRO A 276 6.15 2.90 -21.14
CA PRO A 276 5.44 2.80 -19.86
C PRO A 276 3.95 3.23 -19.89
N LEU A 277 3.57 4.08 -20.85
CA LEU A 277 2.22 4.64 -21.01
C LEU A 277 1.31 3.68 -21.80
#